data_AF-A0A931XK53-F1
#
_entry.id   AF-A0A931XK53-F1
#
_cell.length_a   1.000
_cell.length_b   1.000
_cell.length_c   1.000
_cell.angle_alpha   90.00
_cell.angle_beta   90.00
_cell.angle_gamma   90.00
#
_symmetry.space_group_name_H-M   'P 1'
#
loop_
_entity.id
_entity.type
_entity.pdbx_description
1 polymer ?
#
loop_
_entity_poly.entity_id
_entity_poly.type
_entity_poly.pdbx_seq_one_letter_code
_entity_poly.pdbx_strand_id
1 'polypeptide(L)'
;MTVLGYHEMMEDNQPQSLEDLNRLSQQKQEKEASVFGYIIISLIIPPFSTAWAMYRAWKKGVLYRFVPVLTIVYTILFALYSWLLLSSPGAVSSVLGKNLLKQPEVPSGQNTIFVIMTVVLTIAGIVGGFYLRNKAQKEDTLPTVMILALIFILLLQFWVGFSELSFVGSIINQSVGNIYEGL
;
A
#
# COMPACT_ATOMS: atom_id res chain seq x y z
N MET A 1 41.66 58.95 -8.36
CA MET A 1 42.37 57.67 -8.27
C MET A 1 42.66 57.39 -6.80
N THR A 2 41.74 56.74 -6.10
CA THR A 2 41.99 56.01 -4.86
C THR A 2 40.90 54.96 -4.73
N VAL A 3 41.32 53.78 -4.30
CA VAL A 3 40.67 52.49 -4.42
C VAL A 3 40.31 52.00 -3.01
N LEU A 4 39.27 51.16 -2.94
CA LEU A 4 38.92 50.19 -1.89
C LEU A 4 38.13 50.62 -0.65
N GLY A 5 37.00 49.94 -0.50
CA GLY A 5 36.23 49.78 0.72
C GLY A 5 35.09 48.78 0.50
N TYR A 6 35.42 47.54 0.09
CA TYR A 6 34.48 46.43 0.18
C TYR A 6 34.20 46.18 1.67
N HIS A 7 32.99 46.51 2.12
CA HIS A 7 32.48 45.99 3.38
C HIS A 7 31.72 44.70 3.07
N GLU A 8 32.43 43.59 3.26
CA GLU A 8 31.82 42.29 3.52
C GLU A 8 30.82 42.45 4.66
N MET A 9 29.53 42.41 4.36
CA MET A 9 28.54 42.01 5.35
C MET A 9 28.28 40.53 5.14
N MET A 10 29.18 39.74 5.74
CA MET A 10 28.89 38.39 6.20
C MET A 10 27.75 38.50 7.22
N GLU A 11 26.50 38.40 6.75
CA GLU A 11 25.36 38.21 7.64
C GLU A 11 25.32 36.75 8.08
N ASP A 12 26.08 36.52 9.16
CA ASP A 12 25.82 35.60 10.26
C ASP A 12 24.93 34.38 9.93
N ASN A 13 25.58 33.28 9.58
CA ASN A 13 25.03 31.93 9.76
C ASN A 13 24.86 31.68 11.26
N GLN A 14 23.75 32.16 11.84
CA GLN A 14 23.39 31.82 13.22
C GLN A 14 23.22 30.30 13.33
N PRO A 15 23.82 29.64 14.34
CA PRO A 15 23.55 28.24 14.60
C PRO A 15 22.09 28.11 15.00
N GLN A 16 21.33 27.27 14.26
CA GLN A 16 19.96 26.89 14.63
C GLN A 16 19.95 26.51 16.11
N SER A 17 19.24 27.29 16.94
CA SER A 17 19.24 27.07 18.38
C SER A 17 18.75 25.65 18.66
N LEU A 18 19.32 24.99 19.67
CA LEU A 18 18.89 23.64 20.08
C LEU A 18 17.38 23.59 20.36
N GLU A 19 16.79 24.72 20.76
CA GLU A 19 15.37 24.88 21.02
C GLU A 19 14.53 24.92 19.73
N ASP A 20 15.03 25.56 18.65
CA ASP A 20 14.42 25.48 17.32
C ASP A 20 14.53 24.08 16.74
N LEU A 21 15.65 23.40 16.95
CA LEU A 21 15.85 22.00 16.55
C LEU A 21 14.88 21.06 17.29
N ASN A 22 14.64 21.32 18.59
CA ASN A 22 13.73 20.53 19.42
C ASN A 22 12.25 20.82 19.11
N ARG A 23 11.92 22.05 18.73
CA ARG A 23 10.57 22.39 18.23
C ARG A 23 10.32 21.75 16.87
N LEU A 24 11.29 21.77 15.96
CA LEU A 24 11.20 21.12 14.66
C LEU A 24 11.08 19.59 14.79
N SER A 25 11.81 18.98 15.73
CA SER A 25 11.71 17.53 16.00
C SER A 25 10.35 17.16 16.58
N GLN A 26 9.83 17.92 17.56
CA GLN A 26 8.49 17.72 18.12
C GLN A 26 7.38 17.86 17.07
N GLN A 27 7.46 18.90 16.23
CA GLN A 27 6.46 19.15 15.18
C GLN A 27 6.50 18.06 14.09
N LYS A 28 7.69 17.52 13.78
CA LYS A 28 7.86 16.38 12.88
C LYS A 28 7.29 15.10 13.50
N GLN A 29 7.52 14.88 14.79
CA GLN A 29 7.06 13.71 15.54
C GLN A 29 5.53 13.69 15.69
N GLU A 30 4.88 14.83 15.95
CA GLU A 30 3.41 14.93 15.96
C GLU A 30 2.79 14.64 14.59
N LYS A 31 3.39 15.19 13.51
CA LYS A 31 2.91 14.93 12.14
C LYS A 31 3.08 13.46 11.74
N GLU A 32 4.16 12.80 12.13
CA GLU A 32 4.38 11.37 11.84
C GLU A 32 3.47 10.47 12.68
N ALA A 33 3.32 10.74 13.98
CA ALA A 33 2.41 10.00 14.87
C ALA A 33 0.95 10.08 14.37
N SER A 34 0.54 11.23 13.83
CA SER A 34 -0.78 11.43 13.23
C SER A 34 -1.03 10.53 12.02
N VAL A 35 -0.03 10.34 11.14
CA VAL A 35 -0.17 9.51 9.92
C VAL A 35 -0.25 8.02 10.26
N PHE A 36 0.53 7.54 11.25
CA PHE A 36 0.47 6.14 11.69
C PHE A 36 -0.90 5.74 12.26
N GLY A 37 -1.56 6.64 12.99
CA GLY A 37 -2.93 6.40 13.47
C GLY A 37 -3.91 6.10 12.34
N TYR A 38 -3.80 6.82 11.22
CA TYR A 38 -4.64 6.56 10.03
C TYR A 38 -4.33 5.22 9.36
N ILE A 39 -3.07 4.78 9.38
CA ILE A 39 -2.66 3.50 8.82
C ILE A 39 -3.20 2.34 9.66
N ILE A 40 -3.12 2.45 10.99
CA ILE A 40 -3.68 1.42 11.86
C ILE A 40 -5.18 1.31 11.65
N ILE A 41 -5.90 2.45 11.63
CA ILE A 41 -7.35 2.46 11.41
C ILE A 41 -7.68 1.88 10.03
N SER A 42 -6.93 2.22 8.98
CA SER A 42 -7.23 1.75 7.63
C SER A 42 -7.15 0.23 7.50
N LEU A 43 -6.32 -0.44 8.32
CA LEU A 43 -6.12 -1.88 8.30
C LEU A 43 -7.18 -2.71 9.04
N ILE A 44 -8.05 -2.09 9.85
CA ILE A 44 -8.97 -2.83 10.73
C ILE A 44 -10.06 -3.56 9.93
N ILE A 45 -10.80 -2.86 9.05
CA ILE A 45 -11.87 -3.44 8.21
C ILE A 45 -11.78 -2.86 6.78
N PRO A 46 -10.82 -3.34 5.96
CA PRO A 46 -10.75 -2.95 4.55
C PRO A 46 -12.00 -3.45 3.79
N PRO A 47 -12.54 -2.71 2.80
CA PRO A 47 -12.06 -1.43 2.28
C PRO A 47 -12.67 -0.20 2.99
N PHE A 48 -13.67 -0.38 3.87
CA PHE A 48 -14.43 0.72 4.47
C PHE A 48 -13.60 1.58 5.41
N SER A 49 -12.79 0.95 6.27
CA SER A 49 -11.90 1.69 7.17
C SER A 49 -10.80 2.42 6.41
N THR A 50 -10.35 1.86 5.29
CA THR A 50 -9.40 2.49 4.36
C THR A 50 -9.97 3.76 3.76
N ALA A 51 -11.19 3.71 3.22
CA ALA A 51 -11.88 4.87 2.65
C ALA A 51 -12.11 5.96 3.71
N TRP A 52 -12.53 5.57 4.92
CA TRP A 52 -12.72 6.50 6.03
C TRP A 52 -11.41 7.19 6.47
N ALA A 53 -10.33 6.41 6.64
CA ALA A 53 -9.02 6.95 6.97
C ALA A 53 -8.52 7.93 5.90
N MET A 54 -8.74 7.61 4.63
CA MET A 54 -8.36 8.46 3.50
C MET A 54 -9.17 9.76 3.47
N TYR A 55 -10.48 9.69 3.73
CA TYR A 55 -11.33 10.88 3.88
C TYR A 55 -10.86 11.78 5.04
N ARG A 56 -10.54 11.20 6.20
CA ARG A 56 -10.03 11.96 7.35
C ARG A 56 -8.65 12.58 7.07
N ALA A 57 -7.75 11.84 6.41
CA ALA A 57 -6.44 12.34 6.00
C ALA A 57 -6.56 13.49 4.99
N TRP A 58 -7.51 13.42 4.07
CA TRP A 58 -7.82 14.50 3.14
C TRP A 58 -8.35 15.75 3.87
N LYS A 59 -9.31 15.58 4.79
CA LYS A 59 -9.84 16.71 5.59
C LYS A 59 -8.78 17.39 6.46
N LYS A 60 -7.74 16.67 6.88
CA LYS A 60 -6.61 17.23 7.64
C LYS A 60 -5.43 17.67 6.77
N GLY A 61 -5.55 17.59 5.44
CA GLY A 61 -4.50 18.00 4.51
C GLY A 61 -3.26 17.10 4.49
N VAL A 62 -3.26 15.94 5.16
CA VAL A 62 -2.10 15.05 5.28
C VAL A 62 -2.08 13.90 4.26
N LEU A 63 -2.97 13.97 3.26
CA LEU A 63 -3.17 12.92 2.26
C LEU A 63 -1.88 12.58 1.49
N TYR A 64 -1.09 13.60 1.16
CA TYR A 64 0.17 13.48 0.42
C TYR A 64 1.24 12.68 1.16
N ARG A 65 1.19 12.62 2.50
CA ARG A 65 2.05 11.75 3.33
C ARG A 65 1.39 10.40 3.58
N PHE A 66 0.07 10.39 3.77
CA PHE A 66 -0.68 9.18 4.11
C PHE A 66 -0.73 8.17 2.96
N VAL A 67 -1.11 8.60 1.75
CA VAL A 67 -1.33 7.69 0.62
C VAL A 67 -0.08 6.91 0.23
N PRO A 68 1.12 7.50 0.10
CA PRO A 68 2.33 6.73 -0.20
C PRO A 68 2.64 5.65 0.85
N VAL A 69 2.47 5.97 2.13
CA VAL A 69 2.74 4.99 3.20
C VAL A 69 1.67 3.89 3.20
N LEU A 70 0.40 4.27 3.02
CA LEU A 70 -0.71 3.34 2.87
C LEU A 70 -0.45 2.38 1.70
N THR A 71 -0.01 2.88 0.56
CA THR A 71 0.31 2.06 -0.61
C THR A 71 1.41 1.05 -0.32
N ILE A 72 2.50 1.46 0.35
CA ILE A 72 3.58 0.53 0.73
C ILE A 72 3.02 -0.59 1.61
N VAL A 73 2.29 -0.25 2.67
CA VAL A 73 1.76 -1.23 3.64
C VAL A 73 0.81 -2.21 2.96
N TYR A 74 -0.15 -1.72 2.17
CA TYR A 74 -1.09 -2.57 1.45
C TYR A 74 -0.40 -3.43 0.39
N THR A 75 0.62 -2.89 -0.29
CA THR A 75 1.37 -3.66 -1.27
C THR A 75 2.12 -4.82 -0.63
N ILE A 76 2.69 -4.61 0.56
CA ILE A 76 3.33 -5.69 1.33
C ILE A 76 2.31 -6.77 1.73
N LEU A 77 1.15 -6.36 2.25
CA LEU A 77 0.07 -7.29 2.61
C LEU A 77 -0.45 -8.06 1.41
N PHE A 78 -0.65 -7.37 0.28
CA PHE A 78 -1.05 -7.96 -0.99
C PHE A 78 -0.02 -8.99 -1.48
N ALA A 79 1.26 -8.64 -1.50
CA ALA A 79 2.32 -9.56 -1.90
C ALA A 79 2.42 -10.79 -0.98
N LEU A 80 2.29 -10.60 0.33
CA LEU A 80 2.27 -11.70 1.30
C LEU A 80 1.05 -12.60 1.10
N TYR A 81 -0.13 -12.02 0.88
CA TYR A 81 -1.36 -12.75 0.61
C TYR A 81 -1.26 -13.59 -0.67
N SER A 82 -0.85 -12.99 -1.79
CA SER A 82 -0.68 -13.72 -3.05
C SER A 82 0.45 -14.75 -2.95
N TRP A 83 1.52 -14.48 -2.22
CA TRP A 83 2.56 -15.47 -1.94
C TRP A 83 2.02 -16.67 -1.15
N LEU A 84 1.22 -16.44 -0.11
CA LEU A 84 0.58 -17.50 0.68
C LEU A 84 -0.35 -18.36 -0.19
N LEU A 85 -1.12 -17.75 -1.09
CA LEU A 85 -1.96 -18.47 -2.05
C LEU A 85 -1.13 -19.34 -3.01
N LEU A 86 -0.06 -18.78 -3.58
CA LEU A 86 0.80 -19.47 -4.55
C LEU A 86 1.68 -20.56 -3.92
N SER A 87 2.10 -20.38 -2.66
CA SER A 87 2.95 -21.33 -1.93
C SER A 87 2.18 -22.48 -1.28
N SER A 88 0.85 -22.42 -1.27
CA SER A 88 -0.03 -23.50 -0.79
C SER A 88 -0.83 -24.18 -1.91
N PRO A 89 -0.21 -24.65 -3.01
CA PRO A 89 -0.92 -25.41 -4.04
C PRO A 89 -1.45 -26.73 -3.48
N GLY A 90 -0.86 -27.26 -2.40
CA GLY A 90 -1.28 -28.47 -1.67
C GLY A 90 -2.61 -28.33 -0.91
N ALA A 91 -2.93 -27.17 -0.34
CA ALA A 91 -4.24 -26.96 0.30
C ALA A 91 -5.35 -26.81 -0.76
N VAL A 92 -5.05 -26.18 -1.89
CA VAL A 92 -5.97 -26.06 -3.02
C VAL A 92 -6.14 -27.41 -3.73
N SER A 93 -5.07 -28.16 -3.95
CA SER A 93 -5.10 -29.48 -4.58
C SER A 93 -5.64 -30.60 -3.69
N SER A 94 -5.54 -30.50 -2.37
CA SER A 94 -6.15 -31.48 -1.45
C SER A 94 -7.66 -31.29 -1.29
N VAL A 95 -8.15 -30.06 -1.46
CA VAL A 95 -9.59 -29.74 -1.55
C VAL A 95 -10.15 -30.13 -2.93
N LEU A 96 -9.42 -29.87 -4.01
CA LEU A 96 -9.80 -30.26 -5.37
C LEU A 96 -9.65 -31.77 -5.63
N GLY A 97 -8.62 -32.42 -5.07
CA GLY A 97 -8.25 -33.79 -5.40
C GLY A 97 -9.00 -34.87 -4.64
N LYS A 98 -9.68 -34.54 -3.53
CA LYS A 98 -10.43 -35.54 -2.75
C LYS A 98 -11.88 -35.73 -3.19
N ASN A 99 -12.51 -34.75 -3.85
CA ASN A 99 -13.95 -34.78 -4.16
C ASN A 99 -14.32 -34.56 -5.64
N LEU A 100 -13.34 -34.45 -6.56
CA LEU A 100 -13.63 -34.19 -7.98
C LEU A 100 -12.89 -35.17 -8.90
N LEU A 101 -13.56 -36.27 -9.25
CA LEU A 101 -13.25 -37.13 -10.42
C LEU A 101 -13.34 -36.37 -11.76
N LYS A 102 -13.67 -35.08 -11.73
CA LYS A 102 -13.56 -34.14 -12.83
C LYS A 102 -12.71 -32.99 -12.33
N GLN A 103 -11.41 -33.02 -12.62
CA GLN A 103 -10.55 -31.85 -12.41
C GLN A 103 -11.30 -30.64 -13.01
N PRO A 104 -11.67 -29.63 -12.22
CA PRO A 104 -12.06 -28.38 -12.83
C PRO A 104 -10.82 -27.95 -13.60
N GLU A 105 -10.94 -27.90 -14.92
CA GLU A 105 -9.94 -27.26 -15.77
C GLU A 105 -9.89 -25.81 -15.31
N VAL A 106 -9.08 -25.52 -14.30
CA VAL A 106 -8.62 -24.17 -14.02
C VAL A 106 -7.92 -23.77 -15.30
N PRO A 107 -8.46 -22.83 -16.10
CA PRO A 107 -7.86 -22.48 -17.37
C PRO A 107 -6.43 -22.06 -17.07
N SER A 108 -5.45 -22.83 -17.55
CA SER A 108 -4.04 -22.68 -17.19
C SER A 108 -3.50 -21.27 -17.48
N GLY A 109 -4.16 -20.52 -18.37
CA GLY A 109 -3.88 -19.12 -18.65
C GLY A 109 -4.33 -18.11 -17.58
N GLN A 110 -5.39 -18.36 -16.81
CA GLN A 110 -5.89 -17.39 -15.82
C GLN A 110 -4.90 -17.22 -14.66
N ASN A 111 -4.31 -18.32 -14.18
CA ASN A 111 -3.34 -18.28 -13.07
C ASN A 111 -2.09 -17.46 -13.45
N THR A 112 -1.59 -17.62 -14.68
CA THR A 112 -0.43 -16.87 -15.18
C THR A 112 -0.69 -15.36 -15.26
N ILE A 113 -1.89 -14.95 -15.68
CA ILE A 113 -2.26 -13.52 -15.75
C ILE A 113 -2.31 -12.90 -14.34
N PHE A 114 -2.90 -13.61 -13.36
CA PHE A 114 -2.95 -13.12 -11.98
C PHE A 114 -1.55 -13.00 -11.36
N VAL A 115 -0.66 -13.95 -11.63
CA VAL A 115 0.74 -13.87 -11.18
C VAL A 115 1.45 -12.67 -11.79
N ILE A 116 1.34 -12.45 -13.10
CA ILE A 116 1.96 -11.30 -13.77
C ILE A 116 1.41 -9.99 -13.22
N MET A 117 0.08 -9.86 -13.09
CA MET A 117 -0.54 -8.66 -12.51
C MET A 117 -0.08 -8.41 -11.08
N THR A 118 0.00 -9.46 -10.26
CA THR A 118 0.46 -9.35 -8.87
C THR A 118 1.89 -8.83 -8.80
N VAL A 119 2.79 -9.38 -9.61
CA VAL A 119 4.20 -8.92 -9.67
C VAL A 119 4.27 -7.46 -10.12
N VAL A 120 3.58 -7.09 -11.20
CA VAL A 120 3.58 -5.72 -11.74
C VAL A 120 3.03 -4.73 -10.72
N LEU A 121 1.89 -5.04 -10.10
CA LEU A 121 1.27 -4.19 -9.07
C LEU A 121 2.12 -4.09 -7.80
N THR A 122 2.85 -5.15 -7.45
CA THR A 122 3.75 -5.14 -6.30
C THR A 122 4.94 -4.23 -6.54
N ILE A 123 5.58 -4.35 -7.71
CA ILE A 123 6.70 -3.47 -8.09
C ILE A 123 6.23 -2.02 -8.17
N ALA A 124 5.12 -1.75 -8.85
CA ALA A 124 4.56 -0.41 -8.98
C ALA A 124 4.19 0.19 -7.62
N GLY A 125 3.57 -0.59 -6.73
CA GLY A 125 3.17 -0.15 -5.39
C GLY A 125 4.36 0.15 -4.47
N ILE A 126 5.37 -0.72 -4.45
CA ILE A 126 6.59 -0.50 -3.65
C ILE A 126 7.39 0.68 -4.20
N VAL A 127 7.76 0.64 -5.49
CA VAL A 127 8.60 1.68 -6.10
C VAL A 127 7.89 3.02 -6.09
N GLY A 128 6.62 3.07 -6.52
CA GLY A 128 5.81 4.28 -6.51
C GLY A 128 5.58 4.82 -5.11
N GLY A 129 5.25 3.93 -4.16
CA GLY A 129 5.04 4.30 -2.76
C GLY A 129 6.29 4.88 -2.10
N PHE A 130 7.45 4.23 -2.23
CA PHE A 130 8.71 4.73 -1.67
C PHE A 130 9.17 6.03 -2.34
N TYR A 131 9.09 6.09 -3.67
CA TYR A 131 9.48 7.29 -4.43
C TYR A 131 8.64 8.50 -4.01
N LEU A 132 7.31 8.36 -3.99
CA LEU A 132 6.41 9.46 -3.64
C LEU A 132 6.42 9.77 -2.15
N ARG A 133 6.69 8.80 -1.27
CA ARG A 133 6.94 9.06 0.16
C ARG A 133 8.18 9.94 0.34
N ASN A 134 9.29 9.59 -0.32
CA ASN A 134 10.53 10.36 -0.23
C ASN A 134 10.34 11.76 -0.80
N LYS A 135 9.60 11.89 -1.90
CA LYS A 135 9.24 13.18 -2.49
C LYS A 135 8.37 14.02 -1.54
N ALA A 136 7.31 13.45 -0.98
CA ALA A 136 6.44 14.11 0.00
C ALA A 136 7.18 14.56 1.26
N GLN A 137 8.20 13.82 1.70
CA GLN A 137 9.03 14.20 2.84
C GLN A 137 9.97 15.37 2.53
N LYS A 138 10.40 15.52 1.28
CA LYS A 138 11.30 16.60 0.83
C LYS A 138 10.55 17.89 0.48
N GLU A 139 9.42 17.77 -0.20
CA GLU A 139 8.70 18.92 -0.79
C GLU A 139 7.48 19.36 0.03
N ASP A 140 7.16 18.64 1.11
CA ASP A 140 5.98 18.78 1.96
C ASP A 140 4.63 18.90 1.21
N THR A 141 4.61 18.48 -0.05
CA THR A 141 3.45 18.47 -0.93
C THR A 141 3.59 17.32 -1.91
N LEU A 142 2.50 16.92 -2.56
CA LEU A 142 2.55 15.98 -3.67
C LEU A 142 1.45 16.35 -4.68
N PRO A 143 1.74 16.38 -6.00
CA PRO A 143 0.71 16.64 -7.00
C PRO A 143 -0.45 15.65 -6.89
N THR A 144 -1.68 16.15 -7.03
CA THR A 144 -2.91 15.34 -6.95
C THR A 144 -2.89 14.15 -7.91
N VAL A 145 -2.32 14.33 -9.11
CA VAL A 145 -2.17 13.26 -10.11
C VAL A 145 -1.35 12.08 -9.57
N MET A 146 -0.28 12.36 -8.82
CA MET A 146 0.57 11.31 -8.23
C MET A 146 -0.15 10.57 -7.09
N ILE A 147 -0.92 11.30 -6.29
CA ILE A 147 -1.77 10.71 -5.25
C ILE A 147 -2.83 9.80 -5.89
N LEU A 148 -3.50 10.27 -6.94
CA LEU A 148 -4.51 9.49 -7.67
C LEU A 148 -3.93 8.23 -8.31
N ALA A 149 -2.70 8.30 -8.86
CA ALA A 149 -2.02 7.13 -9.40
C ALA A 149 -1.80 6.03 -8.33
N LEU A 150 -1.38 6.42 -7.12
CA LEU A 150 -1.22 5.47 -6.01
C LEU A 150 -2.56 4.90 -5.52
N ILE A 151 -3.60 5.71 -5.48
CA ILE A 151 -4.96 5.25 -5.16
C ILE A 151 -5.45 4.24 -6.21
N PHE A 152 -5.18 4.51 -7.49
CA PHE A 152 -5.53 3.59 -8.57
C PHE A 152 -4.80 2.25 -8.45
N ILE A 153 -3.50 2.26 -8.11
CA ILE A 153 -2.75 1.02 -7.82
C ILE A 153 -3.40 0.26 -6.67
N LEU A 154 -3.78 0.94 -5.58
CA LEU A 154 -4.46 0.31 -4.45
C LEU A 154 -5.80 -0.32 -4.85
N LEU A 155 -6.61 0.36 -5.66
CA LEU A 155 -7.87 -0.18 -6.16
C LEU A 155 -7.67 -1.44 -7.01
N LEU A 156 -6.65 -1.45 -7.87
CA LEU A 156 -6.29 -2.64 -8.65
C LEU A 156 -5.82 -3.80 -7.75
N GLN A 157 -5.01 -3.54 -6.73
CA GLN A 157 -4.58 -4.55 -5.76
C GLN A 157 -5.78 -5.14 -4.99
N PHE A 158 -6.72 -4.31 -4.54
CA PHE A 158 -7.95 -4.77 -3.91
C PHE A 158 -8.82 -5.61 -4.85
N TRP A 159 -8.95 -5.20 -6.11
CA TRP A 159 -9.71 -5.94 -7.11
C TRP A 159 -9.13 -7.32 -7.37
N VAL A 160 -7.80 -7.41 -7.55
CA VAL A 160 -7.10 -8.68 -7.73
C VAL A 160 -7.25 -9.56 -6.49
N GLY A 161 -6.99 -9.02 -5.30
CA GLY A 161 -7.13 -9.78 -4.04
C GLY A 161 -8.56 -10.29 -3.79
N PHE A 162 -9.58 -9.49 -4.11
CA PHE A 162 -10.99 -9.90 -4.02
C PHE A 162 -11.34 -10.99 -5.04
N SER A 163 -10.79 -10.91 -6.25
CA SER A 163 -10.97 -11.93 -7.29
C SER A 163 -10.34 -13.26 -6.88
N GLU A 164 -9.12 -13.22 -6.32
CA GLU A 164 -8.44 -14.39 -5.75
C GLU A 164 -9.23 -15.01 -4.59
N LEU A 165 -9.75 -14.18 -3.68
CA LEU A 165 -10.56 -14.64 -2.55
C LEU A 165 -11.88 -15.31 -3.01
N SER A 166 -12.53 -14.73 -4.01
CA SER A 166 -13.77 -15.27 -4.60
C SER A 166 -13.53 -16.61 -5.29
N PHE A 167 -12.38 -16.75 -5.98
CA PHE A 167 -11.97 -18.02 -6.57
C PHE A 167 -11.76 -19.10 -5.51
N VAL A 168 -11.02 -18.81 -4.44
CA VAL A 168 -10.83 -19.74 -3.31
C VAL A 168 -12.17 -20.10 -2.66
N GLY A 169 -13.03 -19.12 -2.41
CA GLY A 169 -14.37 -19.34 -1.87
C GLY A 169 -15.23 -20.27 -2.75
N SER A 170 -15.14 -20.12 -4.07
CA SER A 170 -15.86 -21.00 -5.01
C SER A 170 -15.39 -22.46 -4.94
N ILE A 171 -14.07 -22.68 -4.81
CA ILE A 171 -13.48 -24.02 -4.65
C ILE A 171 -13.94 -24.65 -3.32
N ILE A 172 -13.89 -23.88 -2.23
CA ILE A 172 -14.35 -24.37 -0.92
C ILE A 172 -15.83 -24.74 -0.97
N ASN A 173 -16.68 -23.87 -1.53
CA ASN A 173 -18.12 -24.13 -1.60
C ASN A 173 -18.45 -25.37 -2.45
N GLN A 174 -17.76 -25.56 -3.58
CA GLN A 174 -17.88 -26.80 -4.37
C GLN A 174 -17.42 -28.03 -3.59
N SER A 175 -16.31 -27.93 -2.85
CA SER A 175 -15.80 -29.04 -2.06
C SER A 175 -16.73 -29.46 -0.91
N VAL A 176 -17.42 -28.49 -0.28
CA VAL A 176 -18.40 -28.73 0.79
C VAL A 176 -19.70 -29.25 0.21
N GLY A 177 -20.19 -28.68 -0.90
CA GLY A 177 -21.39 -29.16 -1.60
C GLY A 177 -21.28 -30.63 -2.02
N ASN A 178 -20.12 -31.05 -2.54
CA ASN A 178 -19.87 -32.45 -2.88
C ASN A 178 -19.80 -33.41 -1.69
N ILE A 179 -19.54 -32.94 -0.47
CA ILE A 179 -19.57 -33.79 0.74
C ILE A 179 -21.01 -34.15 1.12
N TYR A 180 -21.97 -33.26 0.85
CA TYR A 180 -23.38 -33.48 1.17
C TYR A 180 -24.14 -34.31 0.12
N GLU A 181 -23.70 -34.33 -1.14
CA GLU A 181 -24.28 -35.23 -2.15
C GLU A 181 -23.77 -36.68 -2.03
N GLY A 182 -22.75 -36.93 -1.21
CA GLY A 182 -22.14 -38.24 -0.98
C GLY A 182 -22.52 -38.95 0.34
N LEU A 183 -23.46 -38.39 1.11
CA LEU A 183 -24.06 -38.96 2.32
C LEU A 183 -25.54 -39.32 2.04
#